data_AF-A0A965YMT5-F1
#
_entry.id   AF-A0A965YMT5-F1
#
_cell.length_a   1.000
_cell.length_b   1.000
_cell.length_c   1.000
_cell.angle_alpha   90.00
_cell.angle_beta   90.00
_cell.angle_gamma   90.00
#
_symmetry.space_group_name_H-M   'P 1'
#
loop_
_entity.id
_entity.type
_entity.pdbx_description
1 polymer ?
#
loop_
_entity_poly.entity_id
_entity_poly.type
_entity_poly.pdbx_seq_one_letter_code
_entity_poly.pdbx_strand_id
1 'polypeptide(L)'
;MDYRNLHQMNLYDVFGDSPWSQEDVFLKDREYMKKMYPKQSRQFFEWIEDVCDEEEYDGSCMYDEYPDNAAVGRLVEKIYEKAGRPEPEELNKAMLLSMLYDEICYRRCRRREFKQHLYAR
;
A
#
# COMPACT_ATOMS: atom_id res chain seq x y z
N MET A 1 5.51 35.37 16.97
CA MET A 1 4.65 35.16 15.79
C MET A 1 4.16 36.53 15.35
N ASP A 2 4.49 36.95 14.12
CA ASP A 2 4.19 38.29 13.61
C ASP A 2 2.88 38.24 12.81
N TYR A 3 1.78 38.75 13.38
CA TYR A 3 0.41 38.54 12.89
C TYR A 3 -0.01 39.47 11.74
N ARG A 4 0.93 40.22 11.17
CA ARG A 4 0.64 41.33 10.23
C ARG A 4 0.02 40.89 8.90
N ASN A 5 0.15 39.62 8.52
CA ASN A 5 -0.36 39.10 7.24
C ASN A 5 -1.42 38.00 7.39
N LEU A 6 -2.06 37.87 8.57
CA LEU A 6 -3.08 36.82 8.83
C LEU A 6 -4.25 36.85 7.83
N HIS A 7 -4.58 38.03 7.32
CA HIS A 7 -5.64 38.25 6.34
C HIS A 7 -5.29 37.76 4.92
N GLN A 8 -3.99 37.51 4.66
CA GLN A 8 -3.47 37.01 3.39
C GLN A 8 -3.17 35.50 3.44
N MET A 9 -3.21 34.89 4.63
CA MET A 9 -3.07 33.45 4.78
C MET A 9 -4.38 32.78 4.38
N ASN A 10 -4.30 31.78 3.52
CA ASN A 10 -5.49 30.99 3.24
C ASN A 10 -5.83 30.18 4.49
N LEU A 11 -7.10 29.85 4.72
CA LEU A 11 -7.59 29.18 5.94
C LEU A 11 -6.73 27.95 6.32
N TYR A 12 -6.19 27.29 5.30
CA TYR A 12 -5.36 26.09 5.36
C TYR A 12 -3.92 26.32 5.86
N ASP A 13 -3.35 27.51 5.64
CA ASP A 13 -2.02 27.88 6.17
C ASP A 13 -2.08 28.12 7.69
N VAL A 14 -3.27 28.40 8.23
CA VAL A 14 -3.52 28.63 9.67
C VAL A 14 -3.74 27.32 10.43
N PHE A 15 -4.41 26.35 9.82
CA PHE A 15 -4.68 25.04 10.45
C PHE A 15 -3.60 23.98 10.18
N GLY A 16 -2.67 24.23 9.24
CA GLY A 16 -1.56 23.32 8.93
C GLY A 16 -1.95 22.11 8.08
N ASP A 17 -3.22 21.97 7.71
CA ASP A 17 -3.74 20.90 6.86
C ASP A 17 -4.18 21.50 5.53
N SER A 18 -3.31 21.46 4.52
CA SER A 18 -3.70 21.79 3.14
C SER A 18 -4.48 20.60 2.54
N PRO A 19 -5.76 20.75 2.15
CA PRO A 19 -6.53 19.70 1.48
C PRO A 19 -6.01 19.35 0.08
N TRP A 20 -5.02 20.10 -0.41
CA TRP A 20 -4.47 20.00 -1.76
C TRP A 20 -3.17 19.18 -1.83
N SER A 21 -2.61 18.75 -0.70
CA SER A 21 -1.65 17.65 -0.71
C SER A 21 -2.42 16.33 -0.86
N GLN A 22 -2.84 16.01 -2.09
CA GLN A 22 -3.66 14.82 -2.36
C GLN A 22 -2.92 13.52 -2.00
N GLU A 23 -1.59 13.51 -2.06
CA GLU A 23 -0.75 12.38 -1.64
C GLU A 23 -0.90 12.09 -0.14
N ASP A 24 -0.96 13.13 0.70
CA ASP A 24 -1.10 12.95 2.16
C ASP A 24 -2.47 12.41 2.55
N VAL A 25 -3.54 12.80 1.83
CA VAL A 25 -4.90 12.32 2.14
C VAL A 25 -5.05 10.84 1.81
N PHE A 26 -4.59 10.39 0.64
CA PHE A 26 -4.68 8.99 0.25
C PHE A 26 -3.88 8.06 1.18
N LEU A 27 -2.65 8.46 1.55
CA LEU A 27 -1.82 7.68 2.46
C LEU A 27 -2.46 7.59 3.85
N LYS A 28 -3.01 8.70 4.34
CA LYS A 28 -3.72 8.77 5.62
C LYS A 28 -4.98 7.90 5.63
N ASP A 29 -5.76 7.93 4.56
CA ASP A 29 -6.95 7.08 4.40
C ASP A 29 -6.57 5.61 4.33
N ARG A 30 -5.52 5.25 3.57
CA ARG A 30 -5.02 3.87 3.51
C ARG A 30 -4.56 3.37 4.88
N GLU A 31 -3.84 4.19 5.64
CA GLU A 31 -3.41 3.83 6.99
C GLU A 31 -4.60 3.68 7.96
N TYR A 32 -5.61 4.55 7.83
CA TYR A 32 -6.85 4.43 8.58
C TYR A 32 -7.60 3.13 8.26
N MET A 33 -7.71 2.76 6.98
CA MET A 33 -8.36 1.52 6.55
C MET A 33 -7.64 0.29 7.10
N LYS A 34 -6.30 0.27 7.12
CA LYS A 34 -5.52 -0.80 7.75
C LYS A 34 -5.86 -0.98 9.23
N LYS A 35 -6.09 0.12 9.96
CA LYS A 35 -6.47 0.08 11.40
C LYS A 35 -7.88 -0.50 11.61
N MET A 36 -8.74 -0.44 10.61
CA MET A 36 -10.09 -1.00 10.64
C MET A 36 -10.17 -2.47 10.24
N TYR A 37 -9.08 -3.05 9.72
CA TYR A 37 -9.07 -4.47 9.37
C TYR A 37 -9.31 -5.37 10.59
N PRO A 38 -10.09 -6.45 10.42
CA PRO A 38 -10.22 -7.50 11.42
C PRO A 38 -8.85 -8.01 11.87
N LYS A 39 -8.76 -8.54 13.10
CA LYS A 39 -7.50 -8.96 13.72
C LYS A 39 -6.70 -9.92 12.82
N GLN A 40 -7.37 -10.89 12.21
CA GLN A 40 -6.73 -11.88 11.34
C GLN A 40 -6.17 -11.25 10.06
N SER A 41 -6.97 -10.43 9.36
CA SER A 41 -6.54 -9.73 8.15
C SER A 41 -5.36 -8.79 8.43
N ARG A 42 -5.34 -8.15 9.62
CA ARG A 42 -4.22 -7.30 10.04
C ARG A 42 -2.92 -8.09 10.18
N GLN A 43 -2.97 -9.27 10.78
CA GLN A 43 -1.81 -10.16 10.88
C GLN A 43 -1.35 -10.63 9.50
N PHE A 44 -2.28 -11.01 8.62
CA PHE A 44 -1.94 -11.34 7.24
C PHE A 44 -1.29 -10.20 6.49
N PHE A 45 -1.76 -8.98 6.74
CA PHE A 45 -1.25 -7.79 6.09
C PHE A 45 0.22 -7.52 6.44
N GLU A 46 0.64 -7.76 7.69
CA GLU A 46 2.05 -7.68 8.09
C GLU A 46 2.92 -8.65 7.27
N TRP A 47 2.48 -9.91 7.11
CA TRP A 47 3.20 -10.89 6.29
C TRP A 47 3.19 -10.57 4.79
N ILE A 48 2.11 -9.95 4.29
CA ILE A 48 2.00 -9.47 2.91
C ILE A 48 3.01 -8.35 2.67
N GLU A 49 3.11 -7.38 3.58
CA GLU A 49 4.09 -6.29 3.46
C GLU A 49 5.52 -6.82 3.44
N ASP A 50 5.86 -7.76 4.33
CA ASP A 50 7.18 -8.40 4.37
C ASP A 50 7.53 -9.10 3.03
N VAL A 51 6.58 -9.87 2.48
CA VAL A 51 6.82 -10.59 1.22
C VAL A 51 6.90 -9.64 0.03
N CYS A 52 6.07 -8.59 0.00
CA CYS A 52 6.16 -7.57 -1.03
C CYS A 52 7.43 -6.71 -0.91
N ASP A 53 7.96 -6.49 0.30
CA ASP A 53 9.25 -5.82 0.53
C ASP A 53 10.40 -6.64 -0.05
N GLU A 54 10.38 -7.96 0.13
CA GLU A 54 11.35 -8.87 -0.48
C GLU A 54 11.30 -8.81 -2.02
N GLU A 55 10.11 -8.62 -2.61
CA GLU A 55 9.90 -8.48 -4.05
C GLU A 55 10.09 -7.05 -4.57
N GLU A 56 10.49 -6.07 -3.74
CA GLU A 56 10.65 -4.68 -4.15
C GLU A 56 12.01 -4.39 -4.83
N TYR A 57 12.35 -5.16 -5.86
CA TYR A 57 13.56 -4.98 -6.66
C TYR A 57 13.24 -4.82 -8.15
N ASP A 58 14.20 -4.31 -8.93
CA ASP A 58 14.02 -4.18 -10.38
C ASP A 58 14.11 -5.54 -11.07
N GLY A 59 13.09 -5.86 -11.88
CA GLY A 59 12.95 -7.17 -12.52
C GLY A 59 12.26 -8.23 -11.66
N SER A 60 11.68 -7.87 -10.51
CA SER A 60 10.79 -8.77 -9.76
C SER A 60 9.51 -9.05 -10.55
N CYS A 61 8.87 -10.18 -10.26
CA CYS A 61 7.57 -10.50 -10.85
C CYS A 61 6.46 -9.49 -10.50
N MET A 62 6.59 -8.80 -9.35
CA MET A 62 5.66 -7.75 -8.92
C MET A 62 5.52 -6.60 -9.94
N TYR A 63 6.57 -6.31 -10.71
CA TYR A 63 6.61 -5.20 -11.67
C TYR A 63 6.57 -5.64 -13.14
N ASP A 64 6.29 -6.91 -13.40
CA ASP A 64 6.07 -7.38 -14.76
C ASP A 64 4.85 -6.68 -15.39
N GLU A 65 4.88 -6.51 -16.71
CA GLU A 65 3.76 -5.94 -17.46
C GLU A 65 2.48 -6.75 -17.24
N TYR A 66 2.63 -8.09 -17.24
CA TYR A 66 1.58 -9.06 -16.98
C TYR A 66 2.04 -10.05 -15.92
N PRO A 67 1.72 -9.84 -14.63
CA PRO A 67 2.07 -10.79 -13.59
C PRO A 67 1.35 -12.12 -13.85
N ASP A 68 2.09 -13.22 -13.87
CA ASP A 68 1.54 -14.56 -14.03
C ASP A 68 0.75 -14.97 -12.78
N ASN A 69 -0.46 -15.50 -12.98
CA ASN A 69 -1.31 -16.03 -11.89
C ASN A 69 -0.58 -17.08 -11.06
N ALA A 70 0.27 -17.90 -11.67
CA ALA A 70 1.04 -18.90 -10.93
C ALA A 70 2.11 -18.25 -10.05
N ALA A 71 2.69 -17.13 -10.47
CA ALA A 71 3.67 -16.39 -9.67
C ALA A 71 3.02 -15.73 -8.46
N VAL A 72 1.88 -15.08 -8.65
CA VAL A 72 1.08 -14.52 -7.55
C VAL A 72 0.62 -15.63 -6.60
N GLY A 73 0.19 -16.78 -7.13
CA GLY A 73 -0.17 -17.95 -6.34
C GLY A 73 0.98 -18.43 -5.45
N ARG A 74 2.22 -18.47 -5.96
CA ARG A 74 3.41 -18.80 -5.15
C ARG A 74 3.65 -17.81 -4.02
N LEU A 75 3.42 -16.51 -4.25
CA LEU A 75 3.52 -15.49 -3.20
C LEU A 75 2.47 -15.71 -2.12
N VAL A 76 1.22 -16.00 -2.50
CA VAL A 76 0.14 -16.33 -1.55
C VAL A 76 0.48 -17.57 -0.73
N GLU A 77 0.98 -18.65 -1.35
CA GLU A 77 1.41 -19.84 -0.61
C GLU A 77 2.54 -19.51 0.38
N LYS A 78 3.55 -18.74 -0.04
CA LYS A 78 4.64 -18.29 0.84
C LYS A 78 4.12 -17.51 2.06
N ILE A 79 3.14 -16.64 1.86
CA ILE A 79 2.51 -15.88 2.94
C ILE A 79 1.67 -16.80 3.83
N TYR A 80 0.90 -17.71 3.24
CA TYR A 80 0.06 -18.66 3.97
C TYR A 80 0.89 -19.61 4.85
N GLU A 81 2.07 -20.01 4.38
CA GLU A 81 3.06 -20.77 5.16
C GLU A 81 3.65 -19.95 6.31
N LYS A 82 4.07 -18.70 6.07
CA LYS A 82 4.54 -17.79 7.13
C LYS A 82 3.46 -17.56 8.21
N ALA A 83 2.20 -17.49 7.81
CA ALA A 83 1.06 -17.30 8.72
C ALA A 83 0.65 -18.56 9.50
N GLY A 84 1.31 -19.70 9.29
CA GLY A 84 1.04 -20.94 10.02
C GLY A 84 -0.21 -21.69 9.59
N ARG A 85 -0.64 -21.53 8.32
CA ARG A 85 -1.78 -22.22 7.70
C ARG A 85 -3.07 -22.22 8.55
N PRO A 86 -3.63 -21.04 8.84
CA PRO A 86 -4.89 -20.96 9.58
C PRO A 86 -6.05 -21.55 8.77
N GLU A 87 -6.98 -22.17 9.49
CA GLU A 87 -8.26 -22.64 8.97
C GLU A 87 -9.31 -21.52 8.98
N PRO A 88 -10.29 -21.51 8.06
CA PRO A 88 -10.41 -22.38 6.88
C PRO A 88 -9.47 -21.95 5.74
N GLU A 89 -8.78 -22.92 5.13
CA GLU A 89 -7.76 -22.68 4.09
C GLU A 89 -8.27 -21.83 2.90
N GLU A 90 -9.35 -22.26 2.26
CA GLU A 90 -9.89 -21.62 1.04
C GLU A 90 -10.24 -20.13 1.25
N LEU A 91 -10.90 -19.82 2.36
CA LEU A 91 -11.29 -18.44 2.67
C LEU A 91 -10.07 -17.58 2.98
N ASN A 92 -9.12 -18.12 3.74
CA ASN A 92 -7.91 -17.40 4.12
C ASN A 92 -7.03 -17.13 2.90
N LYS A 93 -6.88 -18.11 1.99
CA LYS A 93 -6.15 -17.94 0.72
C LYS A 93 -6.83 -16.92 -0.19
N ALA A 94 -8.16 -16.95 -0.31
CA ALA A 94 -8.91 -15.95 -1.08
C ALA A 94 -8.72 -14.53 -0.53
N MET A 95 -8.77 -14.37 0.80
CA MET A 95 -8.52 -13.09 1.46
C MET A 95 -7.07 -12.62 1.30
N LEU A 96 -6.10 -13.52 1.46
CA LEU A 96 -4.69 -13.22 1.21
C LEU A 96 -4.46 -12.75 -0.22
N LEU A 97 -5.07 -13.44 -1.19
CA LEU A 97 -4.97 -13.09 -2.60
C LEU A 97 -5.50 -11.68 -2.87
N SER A 98 -6.70 -11.33 -2.38
CA SER A 98 -7.25 -9.98 -2.57
C SER A 98 -6.37 -8.91 -1.93
N MET A 99 -5.91 -9.15 -0.70
CA MET A 99 -5.07 -8.18 0.03
C MET A 99 -3.68 -8.02 -0.61
N LEU A 100 -3.10 -9.10 -1.12
CA LEU A 100 -1.83 -9.08 -1.86
C LEU A 100 -1.96 -8.29 -3.16
N TYR A 101 -3.05 -8.48 -3.91
CA TYR A 101 -3.29 -7.70 -5.12
C TYR A 101 -3.41 -6.20 -4.84
N ASP A 102 -4.13 -5.83 -3.78
CA ASP A 102 -4.25 -4.42 -3.38
C ASP A 102 -2.87 -3.82 -3.03
N GLU A 103 -2.03 -4.57 -2.32
CA GLU A 103 -0.68 -4.14 -1.96
C GLU A 103 0.24 -4.00 -3.19
N ILE A 104 0.21 -4.97 -4.09
CA ILE A 104 0.96 -4.91 -5.36
C ILE A 104 0.50 -3.70 -6.19
N CYS A 105 -0.81 -3.45 -6.28
CA CYS A 105 -1.37 -2.30 -6.99
C CYS A 105 -0.85 -0.99 -6.38
N TYR A 106 -0.89 -0.85 -5.06
CA TYR A 106 -0.37 0.31 -4.35
C TYR A 106 1.12 0.55 -4.66
N ARG A 107 1.97 -0.49 -4.59
CA ARG A 107 3.41 -0.37 -4.85
C ARG A 107 3.72 -0.06 -6.31
N ARG A 108 2.93 -0.56 -7.26
CA ARG A 108 3.04 -0.23 -8.69
C ARG A 108 2.68 1.22 -8.96
N CYS A 109 1.63 1.75 -8.34
CA CYS A 109 1.26 3.17 -8.44
C CYS A 109 2.37 4.06 -7.87
N ARG A 110 2.82 3.77 -6.64
CA ARG A 110 3.92 4.48 -5.98
C ARG A 110 5.19 4.49 -6.84
N ARG A 111 5.58 3.34 -7.42
CA ARG A 111 6.76 3.25 -8.30
C ARG A 111 6.59 4.06 -9.59
N ARG A 112 5.38 4.07 -10.16
CA ARG A 112 5.07 4.86 -11.36
C ARG A 112 5.23 6.35 -11.09
N GLU A 113 4.65 6.84 -10.00
CA GLU A 113 4.78 8.22 -9.54
C GLU A 113 6.24 8.60 -9.32
N PHE A 114 7.00 7.75 -8.60
CA PHE A 114 8.43 7.95 -8.39
C PHE A 114 9.21 8.06 -9.71
N LYS A 115 8.94 7.18 -10.68
CA LYS A 115 9.59 7.24 -12.00
C LYS A 115 9.18 8.49 -12.79
N GLN A 116 7.94 8.95 -12.69
CA GLN A 116 7.50 10.19 -13.35
C GLN A 116 8.23 11.42 -12.78
N HIS A 117 8.44 11.46 -11.46
CA HIS A 117 9.19 12.53 -10.81
C HIS A 117 10.68 12.48 -11.17
N LEU A 118 11.29 11.29 -11.19
CA LEU A 118 12.72 11.11 -11.50
C LEU A 118 13.05 11.40 -12.98
N TYR A 119 12.13 11.07 -13.89
CA TYR A 119 12.26 11.27 -15.33
C TYR A 119 11.25 12.31 -15.84
N ALA A 120 11.05 13.40 -15.09
CA ALA A 120 10.23 14.51 -15.53
C ALA A 120 10.86 15.15 -16.78
N ARG A 121 10.07 15.27 -17.86
CA ARG A 121 10.50 15.89 -19.12
C ARG A 121 10.42 17.40 -19.07
#